data_AF-A0A928EZ84-F1
#
_entry.id   AF-A0A928EZ84-F1
#
_cell.length_a   1.000
_cell.length_b   1.000
_cell.length_c   1.000
_cell.angle_alpha   90.00
_cell.angle_beta   90.00
_cell.angle_gamma   90.00
#
_symmetry.space_group_name_H-M   'P 1'
#
loop_
_entity.id
_entity.type
_entity.pdbx_description
1 polymer ?
#
loop_
_entity_poly.entity_id
_entity_poly.type
_entity_poly.pdbx_seq_one_letter_code
_entity_poly.pdbx_strand_id
1 'polypeptide(L)' 'FSEVNPIPVKAAMAAMGYCEDYLRLPLTPMEDNTRANLLDAMREVGIRV' A
#
# COMPACT_ATOMS: atom_id res chain seq x y z
N PHE A 1 -1.42 9.62 -0.86
CA PHE A 1 -0.75 8.74 0.12
C PHE A 1 -0.25 9.65 1.22
N SER A 2 -0.63 9.44 2.48
CA SER A 2 -0.31 10.40 3.56
C SER A 2 0.34 9.74 4.78
N GLU A 3 0.44 8.41 4.79
CA GLU A 3 1.03 7.63 5.87
C GLU A 3 2.56 7.49 5.73
N VAL A 4 3.20 7.21 6.86
CA VAL A 4 4.66 7.08 6.94
C VAL A 4 5.16 5.79 6.29
N ASN A 5 6.33 5.87 5.66
CA ASN A 5 7.07 4.68 5.23
C ASN A 5 7.36 3.78 6.46
N PRO A 6 7.19 2.44 6.39
CA PRO A 6 6.90 1.58 5.24
C PRO A 6 5.43 1.24 4.94
N ILE A 7 4.45 1.96 5.49
CA ILE A 7 3.02 1.60 5.34
C ILE A 7 2.58 1.57 3.86
N PRO A 8 2.81 2.62 3.04
CA PRO A 8 2.31 2.61 1.65
C PRO A 8 3.02 1.56 0.78
N VAL A 9 4.34 1.41 0.92
CA VAL A 9 5.07 0.42 0.13
C VAL A 9 4.68 -1.01 0.50
N LYS A 10 4.34 -1.28 1.78
CA LYS A 10 3.84 -2.59 2.19
C LYS A 10 2.48 -2.90 1.54
N ALA A 11 1.54 -1.96 1.58
CA ALA A 11 0.23 -2.11 0.94
C ALA A 11 0.35 -2.32 -0.58
N ALA A 12 1.24 -1.57 -1.23
CA ALA A 12 1.57 -1.73 -2.65
C ALA A 12 2.10 -3.14 -2.96
N MET A 13 3.12 -3.59 -2.23
CA MET A 13 3.75 -4.91 -2.45
C MET A 13 2.78 -6.06 -2.16
N ALA A 14 1.88 -5.88 -1.21
CA ALA A 14 0.83 -6.85 -0.92
C ALA A 14 -0.23 -6.92 -2.03
N ALA A 15 -0.66 -5.77 -2.57
CA ALA A 15 -1.57 -5.73 -3.72
C ALA A 15 -0.95 -6.39 -4.97
N MET A 16 0.36 -6.20 -5.18
CA MET A 16 1.11 -6.87 -6.24
C MET A 16 1.32 -8.38 -6.01
N GLY A 17 0.90 -8.93 -4.87
CA GLY A 17 1.02 -10.36 -4.55
C GLY A 17 2.41 -10.81 -4.09
N TYR A 18 3.30 -9.89 -3.74
CA TYR A 18 4.67 -10.24 -3.31
C TYR A 18 4.79 -10.56 -1.81
N CYS A 19 3.86 -10.08 -0.98
CA CYS A 19 3.87 -10.35 0.46
C CYS A 19 2.48 -10.18 1.07
N GLU A 20 2.34 -10.51 2.35
CA GLU A 20 1.13 -10.20 3.12
C GLU A 20 1.11 -8.72 3.55
N ASP A 21 -0.09 -8.13 3.63
CA ASP A 21 -0.32 -6.78 4.16
C ASP A 21 -0.26 -6.75 5.69
N TYR A 22 0.86 -7.26 6.22
CA TYR A 22 1.11 -7.38 7.64
C TYR A 22 2.25 -6.45 8.06
N LEU A 23 1.93 -5.57 9.01
CA LEU A 23 2.85 -4.67 9.67
C LEU A 23 2.92 -5.00 11.16
N ARG A 24 4.13 -4.90 11.71
CA ARG A 24 4.32 -5.05 13.15
C ARG A 24 4.07 -3.70 13.82
N LEU A 25 3.43 -3.74 14.97
CA LEU A 25 3.25 -2.57 15.82
C LEU A 25 4.61 -1.91 16.11
N PRO A 26 4.68 -0.56 16.17
CA PRO A 26 3.54 0.36 16.25
C PRO A 26 2.90 0.72 14.89
N LEU A 27 3.38 0.15 13.78
CA LEU A 27 2.83 0.42 12.46
C LEU A 27 1.56 -0.40 12.21
N THR A 28 0.60 0.21 11.52
CA THR A 28 -0.67 -0.40 11.15
C THR A 28 -0.84 -0.41 9.63
N PRO A 29 -1.67 -1.32 9.09
CA PRO A 29 -2.07 -1.26 7.69
C PRO A 29 -2.62 0.10 7.28
N MET A 30 -2.52 0.39 5.99
CA MET A 30 -2.97 1.64 5.38
C MET A 30 -4.49 1.77 5.46
N GLU A 31 -5.01 2.98 5.67
CA GLU A 31 -6.45 3.20 5.68
C GLU A 31 -7.06 3.03 4.27
N ASP A 32 -8.30 2.57 4.18
CA ASP A 32 -8.92 2.25 2.88
C ASP A 32 -8.97 3.44 1.91
N ASN A 33 -9.21 4.65 2.41
CA ASN A 33 -9.31 5.86 1.59
C ASN A 33 -7.96 6.24 0.94
N THR A 34 -6.88 6.22 1.72
CA THR A 34 -5.53 6.53 1.25
C THR A 34 -4.94 5.37 0.45
N ARG A 35 -5.32 4.13 0.75
CA ARG A 35 -4.97 2.92 0.00
C ARG A 35 -5.59 2.92 -1.40
N ALA A 36 -6.86 3.31 -1.56
CA ALA A 36 -7.50 3.41 -2.88
C ALA A 36 -6.72 4.36 -3.80
N ASN A 37 -6.39 5.55 -3.29
CA ASN A 37 -5.56 6.50 -4.02
C ASN A 37 -4.22 5.87 -4.45
N LEU A 38 -3.58 5.06 -3.59
CA LEU A 38 -2.26 4.43 -3.87
C LEU A 38 -2.35 3.49 -5.05
N LEU A 39 -3.38 2.65 -5.06
CA LEU A 39 -3.61 1.71 -6.13
C LEU A 39 -3.91 2.41 -7.45
N ASP A 40 -4.67 3.52 -7.42
CA ASP A 40 -4.96 4.30 -8.62
C ASP A 40 -3.69 4.93 -9.22
N ALA A 41 -2.85 5.58 -8.41
CA ALA A 41 -1.58 6.12 -8.91
C ALA A 41 -0.61 5.03 -9.40
N MET A 42 -0.63 3.84 -8.78
CA MET A 42 0.14 2.69 -9.27
C MET A 42 -0.35 2.23 -10.65
N ARG A 43 -1.66 2.19 -10.87
CA ARG A 43 -2.25 1.85 -12.18
C ARG A 43 -1.92 2.89 -13.24
N GLU A 44 -1.93 4.18 -12.89
CA GLU A 44 -1.57 5.28 -13.79
C GLU A 44 -0.15 5.15 -14.35
N VAL A 45 0.79 4.65 -13.55
CA VAL A 45 2.18 4.39 -13.99
C VAL A 45 2.38 2.99 -14.57
N GLY A 46 1.30 2.25 -14.82
CA GLY A 46 1.31 0.94 -15.47
C GLY A 46 1.69 -0.24 -14.55
N ILE A 47 1.69 -0.05 -13.23
CA ILE A 47 1.93 -1.13 -12.28
C ILE A 47 0.63 -1.92 -12.08
N ARG A 48 0.73 -3.25 -12.16
CA ARG A 48 -0.39 -4.17 -11.89
C ARG A 48 -0.49 -4.43 -10.39
N VAL A 49 -1.66 -4.11 -9.83
CA VAL A 49 -2.03 -4.20 -8.41
C VAL A 49 -3.42 -4.75 -8.24
#